data_AF-A0A9W6J0F3-F1
#
_entry.id   AF-A0A9W6J0F3-F1
#
_cell.length_a   1.000
_cell.length_b   1.000
_cell.length_c   1.000
_cell.angle_alpha   90.00
_cell.angle_beta   90.00
_cell.angle_gamma   90.00
#
_symmetry.space_group_name_H-M   'P 1'
#
loop_
_entity.id
_entity.type
_entity.pdbx_description
1 polymer ?
#
loop_
_entity_poly.entity_id
_entity_poly.type
_entity_poly.pdbx_seq_one_letter_code
_entity_poly.pdbx_strand_id
1 'polypeptide(L)'
;MNAIKTAERKLVRGTLWHSGSSLMTWAVGNLKIEPTATAIRATKQNAGDDKIDPVMALFDAVVPMSLNPEPINLRSVYEERGIRFA
;
A
#
# COMPACT_ATOMS: atom_id res chain seq x y z
N MET A 1 -12.88 -7.67 -7.82
CA MET A 1 -12.27 -7.42 -6.48
C MET A 1 -11.28 -6.27 -6.63
N ASN A 2 -11.44 -5.17 -5.89
CA ASN A 2 -10.60 -3.97 -6.06
C ASN A 2 -9.34 -3.98 -5.16
N ALA A 3 -8.42 -3.06 -5.42
CA ALA A 3 -7.16 -2.93 -4.68
C ALA A 3 -7.36 -2.76 -3.16
N ILE A 4 -8.33 -1.92 -2.76
CA ILE A 4 -8.63 -1.64 -1.35
C ILE A 4 -9.05 -2.92 -0.60
N LYS A 5 -9.99 -3.71 -1.15
CA LYS A 5 -10.40 -4.98 -0.53
C LYS A 5 -9.31 -6.05 -0.55
N THR A 6 -8.44 -6.05 -1.56
CA THR A 6 -7.28 -6.94 -1.58
C THR A 6 -6.27 -6.56 -0.49
N ALA A 7 -5.99 -5.26 -0.30
CA ALA A 7 -5.14 -4.78 0.78
C ALA A 7 -5.70 -5.15 2.16
N GLU A 8 -7.00 -4.96 2.40
CA GLU A 8 -7.68 -5.33 3.64
C GLU A 8 -7.47 -6.82 3.98
N ARG A 9 -7.71 -7.72 3.01
CA ARG A 9 -7.48 -9.16 3.25
C ARG A 9 -6.03 -9.50 3.49
N LYS A 10 -5.09 -8.86 2.78
CA LYS A 10 -3.65 -9.10 2.97
C LYS A 10 -3.17 -8.61 4.33
N LEU A 11 -3.73 -7.50 4.81
CA LEU A 11 -3.48 -6.95 6.14
C LEU A 11 -3.99 -7.91 7.24
N VAL A 12 -5.25 -8.36 7.16
CA VAL A 12 -5.82 -9.33 8.11
C VAL A 12 -5.05 -10.66 8.11
N ARG A 13 -4.55 -11.08 6.95
CA ARG A 13 -3.70 -12.27 6.81
C ARG A 13 -2.26 -12.09 7.32
N GLY A 14 -1.86 -10.89 7.73
CA GLY A 14 -0.49 -10.61 8.16
C GLY A 14 0.53 -10.78 7.03
N THR A 15 0.17 -10.41 5.79
CA THR A 15 1.06 -10.49 4.61
C THR A 15 1.27 -9.14 3.93
N LEU A 16 0.77 -8.07 4.56
CA LEU A 16 0.94 -6.69 4.14
C LEU A 16 1.17 -5.85 5.40
N TRP A 17 2.22 -5.04 5.35
CA TRP A 17 2.51 -4.00 6.32
C TRP A 17 2.77 -2.71 5.56
N HIS A 18 2.33 -1.58 6.10
CA HIS A 18 2.80 -0.29 5.60
C HIS A 18 4.20 0.00 6.15
N SER A 19 4.86 1.06 5.67
CA SER A 19 6.26 1.38 5.98
C SER A 19 6.59 1.67 7.46
N GLY A 20 5.60 1.63 8.36
CA GLY A 20 5.77 1.98 9.78
C GLY A 20 6.11 3.45 10.08
N SER A 21 6.24 4.31 9.06
CA SER A 21 6.60 5.72 9.28
C SER A 21 5.47 6.51 9.95
N SER A 22 5.83 7.58 10.66
CA SER A 22 4.86 8.51 11.28
C SER A 22 3.95 9.15 10.23
N LEU A 23 4.50 9.52 9.07
CA LEU A 23 3.74 10.06 7.94
C LEU A 23 2.68 9.07 7.45
N MET A 24 3.05 7.80 7.27
CA MET A 24 2.11 6.78 6.80
C MET A 24 1.03 6.49 7.84
N THR A 25 1.40 6.43 9.12
CA THR A 25 0.46 6.25 10.23
C THR A 25 -0.57 7.38 10.28
N TRP A 26 -0.12 8.63 10.14
CA TRP A 26 -1.01 9.79 10.07
C TRP A 26 -1.92 9.74 8.83
N ALA A 27 -1.37 9.46 7.65
CA ALA A 27 -2.15 9.40 6.41
C ALA A 27 -3.23 8.29 6.42
N VAL A 28 -2.94 7.13 7.04
CA VAL A 28 -3.93 6.06 7.26
C VAL A 28 -5.07 6.53 8.16
N GLY A 29 -4.76 7.27 9.23
CA GLY A 29 -5.77 7.82 10.14
C GLY A 29 -6.73 8.81 9.48
N ASN A 30 -6.28 9.48 8.42
CA ASN A 30 -7.10 10.44 7.66
C ASN A 30 -8.00 9.77 6.61
N LEU A 31 -7.76 8.50 6.29
CA LEU A 31 -8.45 7.81 5.21
C LEU A 31 -9.93 7.57 5.57
N LYS A 32 -10.84 8.02 4.70
CA LYS A 32 -12.28 7.75 4.83
C LYS A 32 -12.76 6.84 3.71
N ILE A 33 -13.27 5.67 4.10
CA ILE A 33 -13.84 4.69 3.18
C ILE A 33 -15.30 5.02 2.91
N GLU A 34 -15.65 5.09 1.65
CA GLU A 34 -17.00 5.35 1.18
C GLU A 34 -17.56 4.07 0.53
N PRO A 35 -18.64 3.48 1.06
CA PRO A 35 -19.34 2.40 0.38
C PRO A 35 -20.08 2.94 -0.85
N THR A 36 -20.06 2.18 -1.93
CA THR A 36 -20.90 2.40 -3.11
C THR A 36 -21.82 1.19 -3.33
N ALA A 37 -22.75 1.26 -4.29
CA ALA A 37 -23.66 0.16 -4.57
C ALA A 37 -22.95 -1.16 -4.93
N THR A 38 -21.72 -1.09 -5.47
CA THR A 38 -20.99 -2.26 -5.99
C THR A 38 -19.58 -2.42 -5.43
N ALA A 39 -19.07 -1.43 -4.69
CA ALA A 39 -17.67 -1.40 -4.26
C ALA A 39 -17.47 -0.51 -3.02
N ILE A 40 -16.19 -0.28 -2.70
CA ILE A 40 -15.75 0.78 -1.79
C ILE A 40 -14.79 1.70 -2.54
N ARG A 41 -14.79 2.97 -2.17
CA ARG A 41 -13.87 3.98 -2.71
C ARG A 41 -13.25 4.79 -1.58
N ALA A 42 -12.11 5.41 -1.85
CA ALA A 42 -11.51 6.44 -1.02
C ALA A 42 -11.20 7.64 -1.92
N THR A 43 -11.55 8.85 -1.50
CA THR A 43 -11.39 10.05 -2.32
C THR A 43 -10.70 11.16 -1.53
N LYS A 44 -9.92 12.01 -2.22
CA LYS A 44 -9.32 13.19 -1.59
C LYS A 44 -10.39 14.17 -1.10
N GLN A 45 -11.49 14.29 -1.84
CA GLN A 45 -12.62 15.16 -1.47
C GLN A 45 -13.17 14.81 -0.09
N ASN A 46 -13.36 13.53 0.22
CA ASN A 46 -13.92 13.12 1.50
C ASN A 46 -12.88 13.17 2.64
N ALA A 47 -11.60 12.97 2.32
CA ALA A 47 -10.51 13.22 3.26
C ALA A 47 -10.38 14.70 3.66
N GLY A 48 -10.99 15.64 2.93
CA GLY A 48 -10.93 17.07 3.25
C GLY A 48 -9.56 17.66 2.91
N ASP A 49 -8.96 18.42 3.82
CA ASP A 49 -7.61 18.99 3.64
C ASP A 49 -6.49 18.01 4.00
N ASP A 50 -6.81 17.00 4.81
CA ASP A 50 -5.88 15.99 5.29
C ASP A 50 -5.32 15.12 4.15
N LYS A 51 -4.06 14.67 4.28
CA LYS A 51 -3.39 13.92 3.20
C LYS A 51 -3.66 12.43 3.32
N ILE A 52 -3.88 11.82 2.16
CA ILE A 52 -4.06 10.37 1.98
C ILE A 52 -3.14 9.81 0.89
N ASP A 53 -2.28 10.65 0.31
CA ASP A 53 -1.46 10.29 -0.86
C ASP A 53 -0.58 9.06 -0.62
N PRO A 54 0.10 8.89 0.55
CA PRO A 54 0.84 7.67 0.84
C PRO A 54 -0.02 6.39 0.84
N VAL A 55 -1.28 6.50 1.28
CA VAL A 55 -2.22 5.38 1.31
C VAL A 55 -2.76 5.07 -0.09
N MET A 56 -2.99 6.10 -0.91
CA MET A 56 -3.34 5.93 -2.32
C MET A 56 -2.22 5.23 -3.08
N ALA A 57 -0.97 5.65 -2.89
CA ALA A 57 0.20 4.99 -3.48
C ALA A 57 0.33 3.51 -3.05
N LEU A 58 -0.01 3.19 -1.80
CA LEU A 58 -0.08 1.79 -1.34
C LEU A 58 -1.13 1.02 -2.13
N PHE A 59 -2.33 1.56 -2.32
CA PHE A 59 -3.38 0.90 -3.09
C PHE A 59 -3.02 0.72 -4.57
N ASP A 60 -2.35 1.70 -5.17
CA ASP A 60 -1.83 1.59 -6.54
C ASP A 60 -0.80 0.45 -6.66
N ALA A 61 0.03 0.24 -5.63
CA ALA A 61 1.00 -0.84 -5.60
C ALA A 61 0.38 -2.24 -5.41
N VAL A 62 -0.86 -2.37 -4.93
CA VAL A 62 -1.48 -3.67 -4.65
C VAL A 62 -1.57 -4.54 -5.89
N VAL A 63 -2.00 -3.98 -7.02
CA VAL A 63 -2.17 -4.74 -8.28
C VAL A 63 -0.83 -5.25 -8.80
N PRO A 64 0.19 -4.40 -9.09
CA PRO A 64 1.46 -4.89 -9.60
C PRO A 64 2.14 -5.87 -8.64
N MET A 65 2.08 -5.65 -7.33
CA MET A 65 2.63 -6.61 -6.36
C MET A 65 1.87 -7.93 -6.32
N SER A 66 0.55 -7.92 -6.57
CA SER A 66 -0.26 -9.15 -6.63
C SER A 66 0.07 -10.02 -7.85
N LEU A 67 0.68 -9.46 -8.89
CA LEU A 67 1.16 -10.20 -10.05
C LEU A 67 2.50 -10.92 -9.79
N ASN A 68 3.05 -10.80 -8.57
CA ASN A 68 4.33 -11.38 -8.17
C ASN A 68 5.44 -11.09 -9.20
N PRO A 69 5.78 -9.80 -9.40
CA PRO A 69 6.70 -9.42 -10.46
C PRO A 69 8.11 -9.94 -10.15
N GLU A 70 8.76 -10.49 -11.16
CA GLU A 70 10.15 -10.90 -11.06
C GLU A 70 11.09 -9.71 -11.30
N PRO A 71 12.22 -9.65 -10.57
CA PRO A 71 13.19 -8.57 -10.77
C PRO A 71 13.91 -8.75 -12.11
N ILE A 72 14.13 -7.64 -12.83
CA ILE A 72 14.91 -7.65 -14.07
C ILE A 72 16.35 -8.11 -13.82
N ASN A 73 16.90 -7.78 -12.65
CA ASN A 73 18.22 -8.22 -12.21
C ASN A 73 18.09 -9.10 -10.97
N LEU A 74 18.59 -10.32 -11.05
CA LEU A 74 18.59 -11.27 -9.94
C LEU A 74 19.50 -10.82 -8.79
N ARG A 75 20.50 -9.99 -9.09
CA ARG A 75 21.44 -9.47 -8.10
C ARG A 75 20.86 -8.25 -7.40
N SER A 76 20.77 -8.31 -6.08
CA SER A 76 20.29 -7.17 -5.30
C SER A 76 21.34 -6.05 -5.23
N VAL A 77 20.93 -4.79 -5.36
CA VAL A 77 21.80 -3.61 -5.12
C VAL A 77 22.42 -3.64 -3.72
N TYR A 78 21.78 -4.29 -2.75
CA TYR A 78 22.30 -4.45 -1.39
C TYR A 78 23.49 -5.42 -1.31
N GLU A 79 23.65 -6.33 -2.28
CA GLU A 79 24.84 -7.18 -2.38
C GLU A 79 26.07 -6.37 -2.77
N GLU A 80 25.93 -5.47 -3.74
CA GLU A 80 27.02 -4.61 -4.21
C GLU A 80 27.44 -3.60 -3.13
N ARG A 81 26.48 -3.16 -2.32
CA ARG A 81 26.70 -2.19 -1.23
C ARG A 81 27.14 -2.82 0.09
N GLY A 82 27.32 -4.14 0.15
CA GLY A 82 27.81 -4.85 1.34
C GLY A 82 26.87 -4.83 2.56
N ILE A 83 25.57 -4.57 2.35
CA ILE A 83 24.56 -4.36 3.42
C ILE A 83 23.48 -5.44 3.45
N ARG A 84 23.68 -6.55 2.73
CA ARG A 84 22.82 -7.72 2.91
C ARG A 84 23.11 -8.32 4.29
N PHE A 85 22.15 -8.20 5.20
CA PHE A 85 22.13 -9.05 6.38
C PHE A 85 21.92 -10.50 5.93
N ALA A 86 22.79 -11.39 6.41
CA ALA A 86 22.68 -12.83 6.21
C ALA A 86 21.41 -13.37 6.87
#